data_AF-A0A178XJ50-F1
#
_entry.id   AF-A0A178XJ50-F1
#
_cell.length_a   1.000
_cell.length_b   1.000
_cell.length_c   1.000
_cell.angle_alpha   90.00
_cell.angle_beta   90.00
_cell.angle_gamma   90.00
#
_symmetry.space_group_name_H-M   'P 1'
#
loop_
_entity.id
_entity.type
_entity.pdbx_description
1 polymer ?
#
loop_
_entity_poly.entity_id
_entity_poly.type
_entity_poly.pdbx_seq_one_letter_code
_entity_poly.pdbx_strand_id
1 'polypeptide(L)'
;MRRIVVTGMGAVSPLGIGTELNWARLTAGRSGLRRLPDSIVGELGCKVAGIVPDGQEDEEGGFDPDRFVVPSDAARLIRAGEADVALCGGAEACINEVSLGGFAAARALSTGYNEDPHGASLPFDAGREGFVMGEGAGLLVIEDLDHALGRGARPIAEIVGYGTTADAHHITSGPEDGDGARRAMEIALNQARVDPTAVGHLNAHATSTPVGDRGEIEAIKTVFGRDGAIAVSATKSATGHLLGAAGGLEAMFTILALRDQLAPPTRNLKNPDAAAEGLDIVGSSARSISTEYAISNGFGFGGVNASVIFRQWR
;
A
#
# COMPACT_ATOMS: atom_id res chain seq x y z
N MET A 1 5.35 -19.34 20.29
CA MET A 1 5.62 -18.62 19.03
C MET A 1 6.06 -17.23 19.42
N ARG A 2 7.21 -16.74 18.92
CA ARG A 2 7.71 -15.39 19.25
C ARG A 2 6.75 -14.33 18.68
N ARG A 3 6.45 -13.30 19.48
CA ARG A 3 5.59 -12.18 19.08
C ARG A 3 6.46 -11.13 18.39
N ILE A 4 6.01 -10.60 17.26
CA ILE A 4 6.79 -9.63 16.47
C ILE A 4 6.11 -8.29 16.53
N VAL A 5 6.90 -7.26 16.82
CA VAL A 5 6.42 -5.89 16.94
C VAL A 5 7.13 -4.95 15.99
N VAL A 6 6.41 -3.93 15.54
CA VAL A 6 6.98 -2.78 14.84
C VAL A 6 7.40 -1.75 15.89
N THR A 7 8.66 -1.35 15.88
CA THR A 7 9.24 -0.40 16.86
C THR A 7 9.69 0.92 16.22
N GLY A 8 9.76 0.97 14.90
CA GLY A 8 10.09 2.17 14.14
C GLY A 8 9.55 2.09 12.72
N MET A 9 9.26 3.25 12.12
CA MET A 9 8.81 3.37 10.73
C MET A 9 9.43 4.61 10.10
N GLY A 10 9.72 4.55 8.81
CA GLY A 10 10.18 5.70 8.02
C GLY A 10 9.61 5.66 6.61
N ALA A 11 9.33 6.83 6.05
CA ALA A 11 8.84 6.97 4.69
C ALA A 11 9.53 8.11 3.95
N VAL A 12 9.78 7.86 2.67
CA VAL A 12 10.13 8.84 1.64
C VAL A 12 9.09 8.62 0.56
N SER A 13 8.19 9.56 0.28
CA SER A 13 7.16 9.34 -0.74
C SER A 13 6.83 10.64 -1.46
N PRO A 14 5.92 10.60 -2.45
CA PRO A 14 5.45 11.82 -3.10
C PRO A 14 4.72 12.79 -2.15
N LEU A 15 4.35 12.33 -0.95
CA LEU A 15 3.81 13.16 0.12
C LEU A 15 4.89 13.77 1.03
N GLY A 16 6.18 13.56 0.76
CA GLY A 16 7.31 14.09 1.52
C GLY A 16 8.03 13.04 2.35
N ILE A 17 8.83 13.48 3.32
CA ILE A 17 9.72 12.63 4.12
C ILE A 17 9.34 12.63 5.58
N GLY A 18 9.43 11.45 6.19
CA GLY A 18 9.09 11.21 7.57
C GLY A 18 7.67 10.71 7.72
N THR A 19 7.49 9.83 8.70
CA THR A 19 6.24 9.11 8.97
C THR A 19 5.07 10.05 9.24
N GLU A 20 5.23 11.01 10.16
CA GLU A 20 4.14 11.90 10.58
C GLU A 20 3.72 12.87 9.47
N LEU A 21 4.67 13.37 8.67
CA LEU A 21 4.36 14.28 7.57
C LEU A 21 3.58 13.56 6.46
N ASN A 22 4.04 12.37 6.07
CA ASN A 22 3.34 11.51 5.11
C ASN A 22 1.90 11.23 5.59
N TRP A 23 1.74 10.88 6.87
CA TRP A 23 0.44 10.56 7.45
C TRP A 23 -0.51 11.76 7.51
N ALA A 24 -0.03 12.91 7.98
CA ALA A 24 -0.82 14.13 8.06
C ALA A 24 -1.33 14.55 6.68
N ARG A 25 -0.47 14.45 5.65
CA ARG A 25 -0.82 14.81 4.28
C ARG A 25 -1.77 13.79 3.64
N LEU A 26 -1.56 12.49 3.87
CA LEU A 26 -2.46 11.44 3.39
C LEU A 26 -3.86 11.57 3.98
N THR A 27 -3.96 11.71 5.30
CA THR A 27 -5.26 11.82 6.02
C THR A 27 -6.01 13.11 5.69
N ALA A 28 -5.27 14.19 5.38
CA ALA A 28 -5.84 15.43 4.84
C ALA A 28 -6.26 15.32 3.35
N GLY A 29 -6.10 14.16 2.71
CA GLY A 29 -6.47 13.93 1.32
C GLY A 29 -5.57 14.66 0.32
N ARG A 30 -4.33 15.01 0.70
CA ARG A 30 -3.36 15.60 -0.23
C ARG A 30 -2.87 14.54 -1.22
N SER A 31 -2.48 15.00 -2.40
CA SER A 31 -1.92 14.17 -3.47
C SER A 31 -0.48 14.57 -3.71
N GLY A 32 0.39 13.57 -3.85
CA GLY A 32 1.76 13.77 -4.31
C GLY A 32 1.93 13.58 -5.82
N LEU A 33 0.84 13.32 -6.55
CA LEU A 33 0.87 13.13 -8.01
C LEU A 33 1.07 14.46 -8.73
N ARG A 34 1.98 14.48 -9.70
CA ARG A 34 2.37 15.67 -10.46
C ARG A 34 2.53 15.32 -11.93
N ARG A 35 2.42 16.33 -12.80
CA ARG A 35 2.79 16.20 -14.21
C ARG A 35 4.31 16.19 -14.33
N LEU A 36 4.84 15.26 -15.12
CA LEU A 36 6.26 15.14 -15.41
C LEU A 36 6.71 16.17 -16.46
N PRO A 37 7.97 16.65 -16.39
CA PRO A 37 8.55 17.50 -17.43
C PRO A 37 8.61 16.77 -18.79
N ASP A 38 8.42 17.51 -19.88
CA ASP A 38 8.49 16.94 -21.24
C ASP A 38 9.87 16.33 -21.55
N SER A 39 10.93 16.71 -20.83
CA SER A 39 12.25 16.06 -20.94
C SER A 39 12.28 14.62 -20.42
N ILE A 40 11.34 14.21 -19.58
CA ILE A 40 11.20 12.84 -19.05
C ILE A 40 10.18 12.04 -19.87
N VAL A 41 9.06 12.68 -20.24
CA VAL A 41 7.93 11.98 -20.87
C VAL A 41 7.81 12.16 -22.37
N GLY A 42 8.40 13.21 -22.96
CA GLY A 42 8.38 13.45 -24.41
C GLY A 42 7.00 13.24 -25.05
N GLU A 43 6.96 12.31 -26.01
CA GLU A 43 5.76 11.92 -26.76
C GLU A 43 4.95 10.78 -26.09
N LEU A 44 5.35 10.31 -24.91
CA LEU A 44 4.64 9.25 -24.19
C LEU A 44 3.21 9.68 -23.83
N GLY A 45 2.29 8.72 -23.92
CA GLY A 45 0.87 8.91 -23.60
C GLY A 45 0.57 9.07 -22.11
N CYS A 46 1.49 8.69 -21.21
CA CYS A 46 1.38 8.87 -19.77
C CYS A 46 2.31 10.01 -19.30
N LYS A 47 1.76 11.03 -18.63
CA LYS A 47 2.52 12.23 -18.26
C LYS A 47 2.48 12.58 -16.78
N VAL A 48 1.91 11.71 -15.95
CA VAL A 48 1.70 11.94 -14.52
C VAL A 48 2.39 10.87 -13.72
N ALA A 49 3.07 11.27 -12.64
CA ALA A 49 3.70 10.37 -11.68
C ALA A 49 3.67 10.94 -10.26
N GLY A 50 3.80 10.07 -9.26
CA GLY A 50 4.12 10.47 -7.89
C GLY A 50 5.64 10.57 -7.72
N ILE A 51 6.17 11.78 -7.61
CA ILE A 51 7.62 12.06 -7.51
C ILE A 51 7.94 12.45 -6.08
N VAL A 52 9.03 11.93 -5.53
CA VAL A 52 9.52 12.38 -4.22
C VAL A 52 10.00 13.84 -4.37
N PRO A 53 9.46 14.79 -3.58
CA PRO A 53 9.93 16.17 -3.66
C PRO A 53 11.40 16.29 -3.25
N ASP A 54 12.16 17.19 -3.87
CA ASP A 54 13.46 17.60 -3.35
C ASP A 54 13.33 18.74 -2.31
N GLY A 55 14.43 19.08 -1.62
CA GLY A 55 14.43 20.13 -0.60
C GLY A 55 14.21 21.56 -1.11
N GLN A 56 14.29 21.80 -2.43
CA GLN A 56 13.92 23.09 -3.05
C GLN A 56 12.42 23.15 -3.33
N GLU A 57 11.81 22.01 -3.69
CA GLU A 57 10.38 21.88 -3.98
C GLU A 57 9.51 21.79 -2.71
N ASP A 58 10.04 21.20 -1.64
CA ASP A 58 9.35 21.05 -0.36
C ASP A 58 10.33 21.24 0.79
N GLU A 59 10.39 22.47 1.33
CA GLU A 59 11.28 22.82 2.44
C GLU A 59 10.96 22.03 3.72
N GLU A 60 9.73 21.53 3.87
CA GLU A 60 9.28 20.76 5.04
C GLU A 60 9.55 19.25 4.88
N GLY A 61 9.52 18.72 3.66
CA GLY A 61 9.48 17.27 3.39
C GLY A 61 10.34 16.76 2.25
N GLY A 62 11.24 17.56 1.69
CA GLY A 62 12.04 17.22 0.51
C GLY A 62 13.26 16.33 0.76
N PHE A 63 13.63 15.50 -0.23
CA PHE A 63 14.67 14.48 -0.17
C PHE A 63 16.10 15.01 -0.25
N ASP A 64 16.91 14.53 0.69
CA ASP A 64 18.35 14.77 0.78
C ASP A 64 19.08 13.40 0.74
N PRO A 65 19.76 13.08 -0.37
CA PRO A 65 20.41 11.79 -0.58
C PRO A 65 21.62 11.55 0.35
N ASP A 66 22.19 12.57 0.97
CA ASP A 66 23.36 12.43 1.86
C ASP A 66 23.01 11.81 3.23
N ARG A 67 21.73 11.49 3.47
CA ARG A 67 21.23 11.08 4.79
C ARG A 67 20.77 9.61 4.90
N PHE A 68 20.71 8.81 3.83
CA PHE A 68 20.02 7.50 3.91
C PHE A 68 20.62 6.37 3.03
N VAL A 69 20.71 5.14 3.56
CA VAL A 69 21.11 3.86 2.88
C VAL A 69 20.29 2.67 3.45
N VAL A 70 20.02 1.62 2.66
CA VAL A 70 19.10 0.48 2.95
C VAL A 70 19.68 -0.91 2.62
N PRO A 71 19.32 -1.98 3.38
CA PRO A 71 18.98 -3.30 2.79
C PRO A 71 17.90 -4.16 3.53
N SER A 72 17.50 -5.30 2.93
CA SER A 72 16.21 -6.06 3.04
C SER A 72 16.16 -7.39 3.87
N ASP A 73 14.95 -8.01 3.92
CA ASP A 73 14.52 -9.37 4.35
C ASP A 73 14.32 -9.74 5.85
N ALA A 74 13.60 -8.89 6.58
CA ALA A 74 13.50 -8.95 8.05
C ALA A 74 12.51 -9.96 8.69
N ALA A 75 11.29 -10.16 8.15
CA ALA A 75 10.20 -10.75 8.94
C ALA A 75 10.32 -12.27 9.15
N ARG A 76 10.97 -12.97 8.23
CA ARG A 76 11.21 -14.41 8.30
C ARG A 76 12.36 -14.77 9.25
N LEU A 77 13.44 -13.97 9.24
CA LEU A 77 14.64 -14.20 10.03
C LEU A 77 14.36 -14.13 11.53
N ILE A 78 13.51 -13.19 11.96
CA ILE A 78 13.15 -13.07 13.39
C ILE A 78 12.31 -14.27 13.86
N ARG A 79 11.35 -14.75 13.06
CA ARG A 79 10.54 -15.93 13.44
C ARG A 79 11.36 -17.22 13.57
N ALA A 80 12.44 -17.33 12.79
CA ALA A 80 13.36 -18.47 12.81
C ALA A 80 14.44 -18.37 13.90
N GLY A 81 14.56 -17.23 14.59
CA GLY A 81 15.60 -16.98 15.58
C GLY A 81 16.98 -16.64 14.97
N GLU A 82 17.00 -16.20 13.71
CA GLU A 82 18.21 -15.81 12.98
C GLU A 82 18.57 -14.33 13.18
N ALA A 83 17.63 -13.50 13.68
CA ALA A 83 17.85 -12.10 14.04
C ALA A 83 16.90 -11.66 15.17
N ASP A 84 17.34 -10.72 16.01
CA ASP A 84 16.50 -10.11 17.08
C ASP A 84 15.83 -8.80 16.62
N VAL A 85 16.43 -8.15 15.62
CA VAL A 85 15.97 -6.90 14.99
C VAL A 85 16.18 -7.04 13.49
N ALA A 86 15.24 -6.55 12.70
CA ALA A 86 15.45 -6.47 11.27
C ALA A 86 14.65 -5.34 10.60
N LEU A 87 15.18 -4.84 9.48
CA LEU A 87 14.62 -3.76 8.67
C LEU A 87 13.89 -4.35 7.46
N CYS A 88 12.58 -4.10 7.31
CA CYS A 88 11.81 -4.49 6.13
C CYS A 88 11.19 -3.29 5.43
N GLY A 89 10.88 -3.47 4.15
CA GLY A 89 10.25 -2.47 3.32
C GLY A 89 10.79 -2.53 1.91
N GLY A 90 10.68 -1.41 1.19
CA GLY A 90 11.22 -1.29 -0.16
C GLY A 90 11.47 0.17 -0.51
N ALA A 91 12.32 0.37 -1.52
CA ALA A 91 12.59 1.66 -2.15
C ALA A 91 12.49 1.47 -3.67
N GLU A 92 11.92 2.45 -4.35
CA GLU A 92 11.73 2.47 -5.78
C GLU A 92 11.99 3.89 -6.29
N ALA A 93 12.78 4.01 -7.36
CA ALA A 93 13.10 5.26 -8.04
C ALA A 93 12.96 5.03 -9.55
N CYS A 94 11.72 4.78 -9.97
CA CYS A 94 11.41 4.18 -11.26
C CYS A 94 10.96 5.19 -12.32
N ILE A 95 10.92 6.48 -12.01
CA ILE A 95 10.45 7.51 -12.94
C ILE A 95 11.54 7.84 -13.97
N ASN A 96 11.57 7.04 -15.03
CA ASN A 96 12.43 7.26 -16.19
C ASN A 96 11.73 6.77 -17.49
N GLU A 97 12.25 7.20 -18.63
CA GLU A 97 11.65 6.93 -19.95
C GLU A 97 11.50 5.43 -20.25
N VAL A 98 12.48 4.61 -19.85
CA VAL A 98 12.45 3.16 -20.10
C VAL A 98 11.34 2.50 -19.29
N SER A 99 11.23 2.81 -18.00
CA SER A 99 10.18 2.27 -17.13
C SER A 99 8.79 2.72 -17.61
N LEU A 100 8.60 4.03 -17.81
CA LEU A 100 7.33 4.59 -18.25
C LEU A 100 6.94 4.07 -19.63
N GLY A 101 7.87 4.06 -20.58
CA GLY A 101 7.66 3.53 -21.93
C GLY A 101 7.32 2.04 -21.93
N GLY A 102 7.99 1.24 -21.09
CA GLY A 102 7.73 -0.19 -20.94
C GLY A 102 6.32 -0.48 -20.42
N PHE A 103 5.90 0.18 -19.32
CA PHE A 103 4.56 -0.01 -18.77
C PHE A 103 3.46 0.63 -19.63
N ALA A 104 3.77 1.71 -20.35
CA ALA A 104 2.87 2.29 -21.36
C ALA A 104 2.66 1.32 -22.53
N ALA A 105 3.72 0.69 -23.03
CA ALA A 105 3.64 -0.32 -24.08
C ALA A 105 2.84 -1.56 -23.62
N ALA A 106 2.94 -1.92 -22.34
CA ALA A 106 2.13 -2.96 -21.71
C ALA A 106 0.67 -2.54 -21.46
N ARG A 107 0.29 -1.28 -21.74
CA ARG A 107 -1.04 -0.70 -21.48
C ARG A 107 -1.48 -0.81 -20.03
N ALA A 108 -0.53 -0.69 -19.11
CA ALA A 108 -0.78 -0.80 -17.68
C ALA A 108 -0.97 0.57 -16.99
N LEU A 109 -0.60 1.66 -17.66
CA LEU A 109 -0.61 3.02 -17.12
C LEU A 109 -1.90 3.78 -17.43
N SER A 110 -2.29 4.66 -16.51
CA SER A 110 -3.29 5.71 -16.75
C SER A 110 -2.79 6.72 -17.80
N THR A 111 -3.65 7.10 -18.76
CA THR A 111 -3.29 7.94 -19.93
C THR A 111 -4.35 8.98 -20.30
N GLY A 112 -5.62 8.78 -19.97
CA GLY A 112 -6.74 9.68 -20.21
C GLY A 112 -6.82 10.87 -19.24
N TYR A 113 -6.04 10.87 -18.15
CA TYR A 113 -6.09 11.90 -17.10
C TYR A 113 -4.86 12.82 -17.05
N ASN A 114 -4.12 12.96 -18.16
CA ASN A 114 -2.88 13.77 -18.20
C ASN A 114 -3.07 15.24 -17.81
N GLU A 115 -4.24 15.82 -18.10
CA GLU A 115 -4.58 17.21 -17.76
C GLU A 115 -5.22 17.34 -16.36
N ASP A 116 -5.48 16.22 -15.66
CA ASP A 116 -5.90 16.18 -14.25
C ASP A 116 -5.04 15.18 -13.44
N PRO A 117 -3.78 15.55 -13.10
CA PRO A 117 -2.87 14.68 -12.36
C PRO A 117 -3.42 14.23 -11.00
N HIS A 118 -4.17 15.09 -10.33
CA HIS A 118 -4.73 14.78 -9.01
C HIS A 118 -5.88 13.77 -9.07
N GLY A 119 -6.56 13.68 -10.22
CA GLY A 119 -7.63 12.75 -10.54
C GLY A 119 -7.18 11.44 -11.20
N ALA A 120 -5.89 11.26 -11.50
CA ALA A 120 -5.42 10.22 -12.44
C ALA A 120 -5.38 8.78 -11.90
N SER A 121 -5.36 8.59 -10.58
CA SER A 121 -5.48 7.26 -9.95
C SER A 121 -6.87 7.09 -9.37
N LEU A 122 -7.62 6.12 -9.92
CA LEU A 122 -9.04 5.89 -9.63
C LEU A 122 -9.29 4.45 -9.15
N PRO A 123 -8.68 3.99 -8.06
CA PRO A 123 -8.90 2.63 -7.57
C PRO A 123 -10.39 2.41 -7.26
N PHE A 124 -10.92 1.27 -7.70
CA PHE A 124 -12.32 0.86 -7.57
C PHE A 124 -13.38 1.74 -8.28
N ASP A 125 -12.99 2.79 -9.00
CA ASP A 125 -13.90 3.60 -9.80
C ASP A 125 -14.16 2.94 -11.17
N ALA A 126 -15.36 3.09 -11.71
CA ALA A 126 -15.72 2.59 -13.03
C ALA A 126 -14.89 3.23 -14.16
N GLY A 127 -14.36 4.44 -13.95
CA GLY A 127 -13.53 5.17 -14.92
C GLY A 127 -12.04 4.85 -14.92
N ARG A 128 -11.60 3.81 -14.19
CA ARG A 128 -10.19 3.42 -14.06
C ARG A 128 -9.66 2.74 -15.34
N GLU A 129 -8.41 3.00 -15.68
CA GLU A 129 -7.81 2.56 -16.93
C GLU A 129 -6.37 2.02 -16.79
N GLY A 130 -5.79 2.10 -15.59
CA GLY A 130 -4.41 1.74 -15.34
C GLY A 130 -3.86 2.44 -14.10
N PHE A 131 -2.69 2.00 -13.66
CA PHE A 131 -2.04 2.61 -12.50
C PHE A 131 -1.30 3.90 -12.86
N VAL A 132 -1.13 4.78 -11.88
CA VAL A 132 -0.21 5.92 -11.97
C VAL A 132 1.11 5.50 -11.33
N MET A 133 2.22 5.59 -12.04
CA MET A 133 3.53 5.21 -11.49
C MET A 133 3.96 6.19 -10.40
N GLY A 134 4.48 5.68 -9.29
CA GLY A 134 5.06 6.49 -8.22
C GLY A 134 6.43 5.96 -7.83
N GLU A 135 7.19 6.78 -7.11
CA GLU A 135 8.46 6.43 -6.51
C GLU A 135 8.52 6.84 -5.04
N GLY A 136 9.45 6.24 -4.30
CA GLY A 136 9.61 6.45 -2.87
C GLY A 136 10.10 5.19 -2.15
N ALA A 137 10.15 5.25 -0.83
CA ALA A 137 10.50 4.17 0.06
C ALA A 137 9.57 4.15 1.29
N GLY A 138 9.25 2.94 1.75
CA GLY A 138 8.58 2.72 3.03
C GLY A 138 9.33 1.64 3.78
N LEU A 139 9.73 1.91 5.03
CA LEU A 139 10.55 1.03 5.86
C LEU A 139 9.93 0.86 7.25
N LEU A 140 10.02 -0.35 7.77
CA LEU A 140 9.60 -0.77 9.10
C LEU A 140 10.78 -1.40 9.82
N VAL A 141 10.96 -1.05 11.08
CA VAL A 141 11.85 -1.76 12.01
C VAL A 141 10.99 -2.74 12.77
N ILE A 142 11.30 -4.03 12.64
CA ILE A 142 10.60 -5.10 13.34
C ILE A 142 11.54 -5.82 14.30
N GLU A 143 10.98 -6.23 15.43
CA GLU A 143 11.72 -6.83 16.53
C GLU A 143 10.93 -7.96 17.16
N ASP A 144 11.63 -8.88 17.80
CA ASP A 144 11.02 -9.73 18.82
C ASP A 144 10.47 -8.87 19.97
N LEU A 145 9.28 -9.20 20.48
CA LEU A 145 8.63 -8.41 21.53
C LEU A 145 9.44 -8.36 22.84
N ASP A 146 9.99 -9.49 23.28
CA ASP A 146 10.72 -9.55 24.55
C ASP A 146 12.03 -8.76 24.42
N HIS A 147 12.68 -8.82 23.26
CA HIS A 147 13.82 -7.97 22.92
C HIS A 147 13.45 -6.47 22.96
N ALA A 148 12.39 -6.09 22.25
CA ALA A 148 11.93 -4.70 22.17
C ALA A 148 11.61 -4.13 23.57
N LEU A 149 10.86 -4.88 24.39
CA LEU A 149 10.55 -4.48 25.76
C LEU A 149 11.79 -4.45 26.65
N GLY A 150 12.71 -5.42 26.49
CA GLY A 150 13.96 -5.51 27.27
C GLY A 150 14.87 -4.29 27.09
N ARG A 151 14.90 -3.69 25.89
CA ARG A 151 15.62 -2.44 25.63
C ARG A 151 14.80 -1.16 25.88
N GLY A 152 13.57 -1.29 26.41
CA GLY A 152 12.67 -0.17 26.71
C GLY A 152 11.98 0.46 25.50
N ALA A 153 11.93 -0.23 24.36
CA ALA A 153 11.17 0.24 23.20
C ALA A 153 9.65 0.15 23.46
N ARG A 154 8.89 1.09 22.90
CA ARG A 154 7.43 1.04 22.88
C ARG A 154 6.97 0.58 21.50
N PRO A 155 6.41 -0.62 21.35
CA PRO A 155 5.83 -1.06 20.08
C PRO A 155 4.75 -0.11 19.56
N ILE A 156 4.62 -0.05 18.24
CA ILE A 156 3.62 0.73 17.51
C ILE A 156 2.43 -0.16 17.14
N ALA A 157 2.72 -1.37 16.67
CA ALA A 157 1.76 -2.42 16.35
C ALA A 157 2.43 -3.80 16.45
N GLU A 158 1.62 -4.86 16.51
CA GLU A 158 2.08 -6.25 16.47
C GLU A 158 1.75 -6.87 15.10
N ILE A 159 2.71 -7.61 14.52
CA ILE A 159 2.48 -8.40 13.30
C ILE A 159 2.00 -9.79 13.72
N VAL A 160 0.70 -10.05 13.58
CA VAL A 160 0.08 -11.28 14.07
C VAL A 160 -0.02 -12.37 13.02
N GLY A 161 -0.08 -12.00 11.73
CA GLY A 161 -0.16 -12.97 10.63
C GLY A 161 0.33 -12.42 9.31
N TYR A 162 0.82 -13.30 8.44
CA TYR A 162 1.10 -13.01 7.03
C TYR A 162 0.78 -14.21 6.16
N GLY A 163 0.43 -13.96 4.91
CA GLY A 163 0.20 -14.97 3.90
C GLY A 163 0.78 -14.53 2.57
N THR A 164 1.41 -15.47 1.87
CA THR A 164 1.99 -15.25 0.55
C THR A 164 1.58 -16.35 -0.40
N THR A 165 1.21 -16.01 -1.63
CA THR A 165 0.84 -16.98 -2.68
C THR A 165 1.50 -16.64 -4.00
N ALA A 166 1.51 -17.62 -4.90
CA ALA A 166 1.86 -17.44 -6.31
C ALA A 166 0.70 -17.98 -7.17
N ASP A 167 0.32 -17.24 -8.21
CA ASP A 167 -0.82 -17.59 -9.07
C ASP A 167 -0.44 -18.57 -10.18
N ALA A 168 0.81 -18.49 -10.68
CA ALA A 168 1.30 -19.28 -11.82
C ALA A 168 0.32 -19.26 -13.03
N HIS A 169 -0.38 -18.14 -13.24
CA HIS A 169 -1.50 -18.03 -14.17
C HIS A 169 -1.11 -17.33 -15.47
N HIS A 170 -0.55 -16.11 -15.37
CA HIS A 170 -0.13 -15.30 -16.51
C HIS A 170 1.11 -14.49 -16.15
N ILE A 171 1.88 -14.09 -17.16
CA ILE A 171 3.16 -13.37 -16.97
C ILE A 171 3.00 -12.03 -16.25
N THR A 172 1.86 -11.35 -16.43
CA THR A 172 1.61 -10.01 -15.87
C THR A 172 0.28 -9.88 -15.14
N SER A 173 -0.64 -10.82 -15.29
CA SER A 173 -2.02 -10.66 -14.81
C SER A 173 -2.38 -11.74 -13.80
N GLY A 174 -3.08 -11.35 -12.73
CA GLY A 174 -3.71 -12.31 -11.82
C GLY A 174 -4.94 -12.96 -12.45
N PRO A 175 -5.46 -14.05 -11.86
CA PRO A 175 -6.73 -14.64 -12.26
C PRO A 175 -7.89 -13.67 -11.98
N GLU A 176 -8.91 -13.66 -12.85
CA GLU A 176 -10.02 -12.70 -12.76
C GLU A 176 -10.87 -12.87 -11.49
N ASP A 177 -10.88 -14.07 -10.90
CA ASP A 177 -11.60 -14.39 -9.67
C ASP A 177 -10.87 -13.98 -8.39
N GLY A 178 -9.62 -13.49 -8.50
CA GLY A 178 -8.82 -13.08 -7.37
C GLY A 178 -8.39 -14.21 -6.43
N ASP A 179 -8.38 -15.48 -6.86
CA ASP A 179 -8.09 -16.61 -5.98
C ASP A 179 -6.75 -16.48 -5.24
N GLY A 180 -5.73 -15.97 -5.93
CA GLY A 180 -4.42 -15.66 -5.35
C GLY A 180 -4.47 -14.76 -4.13
N ALA A 181 -5.17 -13.63 -4.30
CA ALA A 181 -5.41 -12.64 -3.26
C ALA A 181 -6.25 -13.22 -2.10
N ARG A 182 -7.33 -13.95 -2.43
CA ARG A 182 -8.18 -14.64 -1.45
C ARG A 182 -7.36 -15.57 -0.56
N ARG A 183 -6.57 -16.47 -1.17
CA ARG A 183 -5.71 -17.42 -0.44
C ARG A 183 -4.65 -16.71 0.41
N ALA A 184 -4.06 -15.61 -0.08
CA ALA A 184 -3.08 -14.84 0.69
C ALA A 184 -3.71 -14.26 1.98
N MET A 185 -4.91 -13.68 1.89
CA MET A 185 -5.65 -13.17 3.05
C MET A 185 -6.04 -14.30 4.01
N GLU A 186 -6.56 -15.43 3.51
CA GLU A 186 -6.93 -16.59 4.33
C GLU A 186 -5.72 -17.17 5.08
N ILE A 187 -4.55 -17.30 4.42
CA ILE A 187 -3.32 -17.76 5.09
C ILE A 187 -2.93 -16.79 6.21
N ALA A 188 -3.00 -15.48 5.96
CA ALA A 188 -2.68 -14.46 6.97
C ALA A 188 -3.62 -14.55 8.18
N LEU A 189 -4.93 -14.66 7.94
CA LEU A 189 -5.97 -14.82 8.97
C LEU A 189 -5.78 -16.10 9.78
N ASN A 190 -5.52 -17.22 9.10
CA ASN A 190 -5.26 -18.51 9.74
C ASN A 190 -3.99 -18.48 10.59
N GLN A 191 -2.92 -17.85 10.10
CA GLN A 191 -1.68 -17.69 10.86
C GLN A 191 -1.89 -16.80 12.10
N ALA A 192 -2.66 -15.71 11.95
CA ALA A 192 -3.04 -14.82 13.05
C ALA A 192 -4.04 -15.45 14.04
N ARG A 193 -4.77 -16.49 13.61
CA ARG A 193 -5.92 -17.07 14.33
C ARG A 193 -6.99 -16.02 14.63
N VAL A 194 -7.27 -15.18 13.63
CA VAL A 194 -8.24 -14.08 13.70
C VAL A 194 -9.40 -14.40 12.79
N ASP A 195 -10.62 -14.27 13.30
CA ASP A 195 -11.84 -14.37 12.50
C ASP A 195 -11.93 -13.17 11.55
N PRO A 196 -12.32 -13.34 10.26
CA PRO A 196 -12.46 -12.22 9.33
C PRO A 196 -13.30 -11.06 9.86
N THR A 197 -14.35 -11.35 10.64
CA THR A 197 -15.26 -10.34 11.22
C THR A 197 -14.61 -9.45 12.28
N ALA A 198 -13.45 -9.85 12.82
CA ALA A 198 -12.70 -9.04 13.79
C ALA A 198 -11.79 -7.99 13.12
N VAL A 199 -11.56 -8.09 11.80
CA VAL A 199 -10.76 -7.14 11.04
C VAL A 199 -11.65 -5.97 10.60
N GLY A 200 -11.37 -4.78 11.12
CA GLY A 200 -12.21 -3.60 10.85
C GLY A 200 -11.68 -2.68 9.76
N HIS A 201 -10.43 -2.89 9.31
CA HIS A 201 -9.82 -2.09 8.24
C HIS A 201 -8.95 -2.93 7.30
N LEU A 202 -9.08 -2.66 6.01
CA LEU A 202 -8.26 -3.23 4.95
C LEU A 202 -7.68 -2.10 4.10
N ASN A 203 -6.35 -2.05 3.98
CA ASN A 203 -5.67 -1.25 2.98
C ASN A 203 -5.42 -2.14 1.75
N ALA A 204 -6.19 -1.88 0.69
CA ALA A 204 -6.21 -2.67 -0.52
C ALA A 204 -4.99 -2.38 -1.40
N HIS A 205 -4.63 -3.36 -2.24
CA HIS A 205 -3.59 -3.17 -3.22
C HIS A 205 -4.03 -2.23 -4.36
N ALA A 206 -5.26 -2.37 -4.85
CA ALA A 206 -6.02 -1.48 -5.72
C ALA A 206 -5.18 -0.51 -6.56
N THR A 207 -4.75 -0.98 -7.73
CA THR A 207 -3.83 -0.25 -8.60
C THR A 207 -4.55 0.64 -9.61
N SER A 208 -5.88 0.77 -9.55
CA SER A 208 -6.68 1.41 -10.61
C SER A 208 -6.64 0.63 -11.93
N THR A 209 -6.33 -0.66 -11.88
CA THR A 209 -6.33 -1.53 -13.08
C THR A 209 -7.67 -2.26 -13.18
N PRO A 210 -8.27 -2.39 -14.38
CA PRO A 210 -9.59 -3.02 -14.51
C PRO A 210 -9.65 -4.44 -13.95
N VAL A 211 -8.66 -5.27 -14.28
CA VAL A 211 -8.57 -6.68 -13.87
C VAL A 211 -8.15 -6.81 -12.40
N GLY A 212 -7.10 -6.10 -11.99
CA GLY A 212 -6.56 -6.21 -10.63
C GLY A 212 -7.57 -5.78 -9.56
N ASP A 213 -8.18 -4.61 -9.73
CA ASP A 213 -9.18 -4.10 -8.78
C ASP A 213 -10.42 -5.02 -8.73
N ARG A 214 -10.85 -5.60 -9.87
CA ARG A 214 -11.99 -6.53 -9.90
C ARG A 214 -11.69 -7.82 -9.15
N GLY A 215 -10.51 -8.40 -9.38
CA GLY A 215 -10.07 -9.60 -8.67
C GLY A 215 -9.94 -9.35 -7.17
N GLU A 216 -9.38 -8.21 -6.76
CA GLU A 216 -9.29 -7.87 -5.35
C GLU A 216 -10.67 -7.63 -4.70
N ILE A 217 -11.60 -6.98 -5.40
CA ILE A 217 -12.98 -6.83 -4.92
C ILE A 217 -13.62 -8.20 -4.63
N GLU A 218 -13.55 -9.16 -5.56
CA GLU A 218 -14.15 -10.49 -5.36
C GLU A 218 -13.44 -11.28 -4.27
N ALA A 219 -12.12 -11.15 -4.15
CA ALA A 219 -11.35 -11.74 -3.07
C ALA A 219 -11.76 -11.17 -1.70
N ILE A 220 -11.90 -9.86 -1.56
CA ILE A 220 -12.36 -9.20 -0.33
C ILE A 220 -13.76 -9.70 0.02
N LYS A 221 -14.68 -9.72 -0.95
CA LYS A 221 -16.06 -10.19 -0.74
C LYS A 221 -16.14 -11.63 -0.29
N THR A 222 -15.26 -12.47 -0.79
CA THR A 222 -15.23 -13.90 -0.44
C THR A 222 -14.70 -14.11 0.97
N VAL A 223 -13.69 -13.34 1.39
CA VAL A 223 -13.05 -13.48 2.71
C VAL A 223 -13.84 -12.76 3.82
N PHE A 224 -14.30 -11.53 3.56
CA PHE A 224 -14.89 -10.66 4.57
C PHE A 224 -16.41 -10.45 4.44
N GLY A 225 -17.02 -10.95 3.37
CA GLY A 225 -18.45 -10.81 3.13
C GLY A 225 -18.83 -9.57 2.31
N ARG A 226 -20.15 -9.32 2.20
CA ARG A 226 -20.75 -8.29 1.33
C ARG A 226 -21.67 -7.33 2.10
N ASP A 227 -21.55 -7.31 3.42
CA ASP A 227 -22.38 -6.52 4.32
C ASP A 227 -21.81 -5.12 4.63
N GLY A 228 -20.64 -4.79 4.05
CA GLY A 228 -19.96 -3.53 4.29
C GLY A 228 -19.37 -3.40 5.69
N ALA A 229 -19.10 -4.50 6.39
CA ALA A 229 -18.59 -4.44 7.77
C ALA A 229 -17.13 -3.97 7.88
N ILE A 230 -16.31 -4.18 6.85
CA ILE A 230 -14.89 -3.82 6.83
C ILE A 230 -14.67 -2.51 6.06
N ALA A 231 -13.97 -1.56 6.68
CA ALA A 231 -13.55 -0.33 6.01
C ALA A 231 -12.42 -0.62 5.02
N VAL A 232 -12.62 -0.34 3.73
CA VAL A 232 -11.61 -0.57 2.69
C VAL A 232 -11.02 0.75 2.20
N SER A 233 -9.71 0.93 2.31
CA SER A 233 -8.97 2.08 1.78
C SER A 233 -8.11 1.67 0.58
N ALA A 234 -7.94 2.55 -0.40
CA ALA A 234 -6.94 2.40 -1.46
C ALA A 234 -6.02 3.62 -1.52
N THR A 235 -4.92 3.55 -0.78
CA THR A 235 -3.98 4.67 -0.55
C THR A 235 -3.17 5.07 -1.79
N LYS A 236 -3.06 4.18 -2.80
CA LYS A 236 -2.45 4.50 -4.10
C LYS A 236 -3.14 5.64 -4.85
N SER A 237 -4.41 5.93 -4.54
CA SER A 237 -5.12 7.11 -5.03
C SER A 237 -4.46 8.45 -4.68
N ALA A 238 -3.58 8.48 -3.67
CA ALA A 238 -2.84 9.67 -3.25
C ALA A 238 -1.36 9.66 -3.69
N THR A 239 -0.72 8.48 -3.70
CA THR A 239 0.73 8.32 -3.91
C THR A 239 1.10 7.79 -5.28
N GLY A 240 0.15 7.23 -6.02
CA GLY A 240 0.45 6.33 -7.14
C GLY A 240 0.97 4.98 -6.66
N HIS A 241 1.38 4.14 -7.60
CA HIS A 241 1.92 2.82 -7.35
C HIS A 241 3.45 2.84 -7.34
N LEU A 242 4.02 2.69 -6.15
CA LEU A 242 5.46 2.69 -5.89
C LEU A 242 6.18 1.37 -6.23
N LEU A 243 5.60 0.54 -7.11
CA LEU A 243 6.13 -0.78 -7.50
C LEU A 243 6.70 -1.56 -6.30
N GLY A 244 8.02 -1.79 -6.26
CA GLY A 244 8.69 -2.55 -5.20
C GLY A 244 8.61 -1.92 -3.80
N ALA A 245 8.41 -0.61 -3.70
CA ALA A 245 8.29 0.10 -2.42
C ALA A 245 6.86 0.17 -1.86
N ALA A 246 5.84 -0.19 -2.66
CA ALA A 246 4.44 -0.06 -2.27
C ALA A 246 4.12 -0.81 -0.98
N GLY A 247 4.58 -2.05 -0.84
CA GLY A 247 4.27 -2.88 0.33
C GLY A 247 4.73 -2.28 1.67
N GLY A 248 5.91 -1.66 1.70
CA GLY A 248 6.43 -1.02 2.91
C GLY A 248 5.63 0.23 3.29
N LEU A 249 5.30 1.07 2.31
CA LEU A 249 4.54 2.30 2.53
C LEU A 249 3.09 2.00 2.95
N GLU A 250 2.44 1.02 2.31
CA GLU A 250 1.08 0.63 2.61
C GLU A 250 0.93 -0.05 3.97
N ALA A 251 1.93 -0.85 4.37
CA ALA A 251 1.99 -1.41 5.70
C ALA A 251 2.10 -0.30 6.76
N MET A 252 2.94 0.71 6.52
CA MET A 252 3.04 1.89 7.40
C MET A 252 1.69 2.60 7.53
N PHE A 253 1.00 2.90 6.43
CA PHE A 253 -0.32 3.55 6.48
C PHE A 253 -1.37 2.70 7.21
N THR A 254 -1.33 1.39 7.06
CA THR A 254 -2.22 0.45 7.77
C THR A 254 -1.97 0.47 9.28
N ILE A 255 -0.70 0.49 9.70
CA ILE A 255 -0.32 0.59 11.11
C ILE A 255 -0.77 1.93 11.70
N LEU A 256 -0.62 3.03 10.95
CA LEU A 256 -1.05 4.36 11.40
C LEU A 256 -2.57 4.47 11.49
N ALA A 257 -3.31 3.85 10.56
CA ALA A 257 -4.76 3.75 10.66
C ALA A 257 -5.21 3.02 11.93
N LEU A 258 -4.50 1.96 12.33
CA LEU A 258 -4.73 1.26 13.60
C LEU A 258 -4.31 2.08 14.83
N ARG A 259 -3.17 2.77 14.78
CA ARG A 259 -2.68 3.59 15.89
C ARG A 259 -3.67 4.72 16.19
N ASP A 260 -4.08 5.42 15.14
CA ASP A 260 -4.86 6.65 15.24
C ASP A 260 -6.37 6.41 15.10
N GLN A 261 -6.76 5.14 14.86
CA GLN A 261 -8.15 4.72 14.70
C GLN A 261 -8.87 5.55 13.62
N LEU A 262 -8.19 5.73 12.49
CA LEU A 262 -8.60 6.59 11.39
C LEU A 262 -8.23 5.95 10.05
N ALA A 263 -9.24 5.50 9.30
CA ALA A 263 -9.03 4.94 7.97
C ALA A 263 -8.76 6.06 6.94
N PRO A 264 -7.69 5.96 6.14
CA PRO A 264 -7.36 6.97 5.14
C PRO A 264 -8.35 6.95 3.95
N PRO A 265 -8.56 8.09 3.29
CA PRO A 265 -9.47 8.19 2.17
C PRO A 265 -8.97 7.45 0.94
N THR A 266 -9.90 6.91 0.16
CA THR A 266 -9.70 6.55 -1.24
C THR A 266 -10.05 7.76 -2.09
N ARG A 267 -9.04 8.53 -2.51
CA ARG A 267 -9.25 9.71 -3.36
C ARG A 267 -9.84 9.28 -4.70
N ASN A 268 -10.48 10.23 -5.37
CA ASN A 268 -10.99 10.12 -6.74
C ASN A 268 -12.13 9.10 -6.98
N LEU A 269 -12.58 8.36 -5.96
CA LEU A 269 -13.77 7.52 -6.07
C LEU A 269 -15.03 8.38 -6.19
N LYS A 270 -15.56 8.50 -7.41
CA LYS A 270 -16.76 9.30 -7.74
C LYS A 270 -17.91 8.40 -8.21
N ASN A 271 -17.58 7.41 -9.03
CA ASN A 271 -18.50 6.44 -9.61
C ASN A 271 -17.99 5.04 -9.27
N PRO A 272 -18.30 4.50 -8.09
CA PRO A 272 -17.86 3.16 -7.70
C PRO A 272 -18.24 2.12 -8.75
N ASP A 273 -17.32 1.21 -9.06
CA ASP A 273 -17.61 0.07 -9.94
C ASP A 273 -18.79 -0.72 -9.35
N ALA A 274 -19.72 -1.16 -10.19
CA ALA A 274 -20.84 -2.02 -9.76
C ALA A 274 -20.33 -3.30 -9.09
N ALA A 275 -19.15 -3.80 -9.49
CA ALA A 275 -18.50 -4.92 -8.83
C ALA A 275 -18.20 -4.63 -7.36
N ALA A 276 -17.99 -3.38 -6.94
CA ALA A 276 -17.71 -3.02 -5.55
C ALA A 276 -18.96 -2.97 -4.64
N GLU A 277 -20.17 -3.18 -5.18
CA GLU A 277 -21.41 -3.17 -4.39
C GLU A 277 -21.35 -4.13 -3.19
N GLY A 278 -21.66 -3.63 -2.00
CA GLY A 278 -21.56 -4.39 -0.74
C GLY A 278 -20.19 -4.32 -0.05
N LEU A 279 -19.23 -3.56 -0.60
CA LEU A 279 -18.01 -3.16 0.11
C LEU A 279 -18.14 -1.73 0.64
N ASP A 280 -17.62 -1.50 1.84
CA ASP A 280 -17.55 -0.18 2.46
C ASP A 280 -16.19 0.47 2.15
N ILE A 281 -16.08 1.02 0.93
CA ILE A 281 -14.88 1.74 0.51
C ILE A 281 -14.88 3.12 1.16
N VAL A 282 -13.83 3.42 1.93
CA VAL A 282 -13.60 4.73 2.54
C VAL A 282 -13.40 5.73 1.42
N GLY A 283 -14.39 6.58 1.19
CA GLY A 283 -14.44 7.54 0.08
C GLY A 283 -13.46 8.71 0.23
N SER A 284 -13.88 9.90 -0.19
CA SER A 284 -13.01 11.07 -0.35
C SER A 284 -12.49 11.71 0.94
N SER A 285 -13.00 11.31 2.11
CA SER A 285 -12.57 11.82 3.41
C SER A 285 -12.16 10.70 4.34
N ALA A 286 -11.10 10.93 5.11
CA ALA A 286 -10.71 10.03 6.20
C ALA A 286 -11.90 9.82 7.15
N ARG A 287 -12.00 8.61 7.71
CA ARG A 287 -13.12 8.21 8.56
C ARG A 287 -12.61 7.53 9.82
N SER A 288 -13.14 7.94 10.98
CA SER A 288 -12.84 7.25 12.24
C SER A 288 -13.29 5.80 12.17
N ILE A 289 -12.45 4.90 12.69
CA ILE A 289 -12.73 3.47 12.81
C ILE A 289 -12.54 3.07 14.27
N SER A 290 -13.08 1.92 14.66
CA SER A 290 -12.83 1.31 15.96
C SER A 290 -12.51 -0.15 15.74
N THR A 291 -11.22 -0.50 15.72
CA THR A 291 -10.80 -1.86 15.42
C THR A 291 -9.48 -2.24 16.08
N GLU A 292 -9.37 -3.52 16.41
CA GLU A 292 -8.16 -4.12 16.95
C GLU A 292 -7.24 -4.65 15.84
N TYR A 293 -7.77 -5.00 14.66
CA TYR A 293 -7.03 -5.64 13.57
C TYR A 293 -7.24 -4.92 12.24
N ALA A 294 -6.15 -4.78 11.50
CA ALA A 294 -6.18 -4.32 10.11
C ALA A 294 -5.27 -5.16 9.24
N ILE A 295 -5.58 -5.21 7.95
CA ILE A 295 -4.85 -5.99 6.95
C ILE A 295 -4.35 -5.09 5.82
N SER A 296 -3.10 -5.32 5.38
CA SER A 296 -2.50 -4.65 4.22
C SER A 296 -2.28 -5.67 3.12
N ASN A 297 -2.75 -5.37 1.91
CA ASN A 297 -2.61 -6.22 0.73
C ASN A 297 -1.55 -5.67 -0.23
N GLY A 298 -0.79 -6.58 -0.85
CA GLY A 298 0.17 -6.29 -1.92
C GLY A 298 0.16 -7.40 -2.97
N PHE A 299 -0.34 -7.11 -4.18
CA PHE A 299 -0.54 -8.09 -5.24
C PHE A 299 0.28 -7.72 -6.48
N GLY A 300 1.49 -8.27 -6.56
CA GLY A 300 2.45 -7.92 -7.59
C GLY A 300 2.10 -8.45 -8.97
N PHE A 301 2.60 -7.76 -9.99
CA PHE A 301 2.62 -8.26 -11.36
C PHE A 301 3.23 -9.68 -11.43
N GLY A 302 2.64 -10.53 -12.26
CA GLY A 302 3.04 -11.94 -12.37
C GLY A 302 2.47 -12.84 -11.28
N GLY A 303 1.57 -12.32 -10.44
CA GLY A 303 0.76 -13.12 -9.52
C GLY A 303 1.48 -13.50 -8.24
N VAL A 304 2.35 -12.64 -7.72
CA VAL A 304 2.96 -12.79 -6.39
C VAL A 304 2.15 -11.97 -5.41
N ASN A 305 1.43 -12.63 -4.51
CA ASN A 305 0.49 -11.99 -3.60
C ASN A 305 0.99 -12.06 -2.16
N ALA A 306 0.78 -10.99 -1.40
CA ALA A 306 1.08 -10.93 0.01
C ALA A 306 -0.04 -10.18 0.78
N SER A 307 -0.40 -10.70 1.94
CA SER A 307 -1.28 -10.03 2.90
C SER A 307 -0.67 -10.11 4.30
N VAL A 308 -0.72 -9.01 5.04
CA VAL A 308 -0.17 -8.93 6.41
C VAL A 308 -1.21 -8.36 7.35
N ILE A 309 -1.40 -9.01 8.50
CA ILE A 309 -2.33 -8.59 9.55
C ILE A 309 -1.56 -7.96 10.70
N PHE A 310 -1.97 -6.76 11.05
CA PHE A 310 -1.48 -5.98 12.17
C PHE A 310 -2.53 -5.94 13.27
N ARG A 311 -2.07 -5.93 14.52
CA ARG A 311 -2.88 -5.72 15.71
C ARG A 311 -2.49 -4.41 16.38
N GLN A 312 -3.49 -3.64 16.81
CA GLN A 312 -3.31 -2.42 17.58
C GLN A 312 -2.47 -2.70 18.84
N TRP A 313 -1.41 -1.92 19.06
CA TRP A 313 -0.68 -1.94 20.32
C TRP A 313 -1.36 -1.07 21.38
N ARG A 314 -1.48 -1.58 22.61
CA ARG A 314 -2.11 -0.89 23.75
C ARG A 314 -1.13 -0.75 24.90
#